data_AF-A0A958U9Y5-F1
#
_entry.id   AF-A0A958U9Y5-F1
#
_cell.length_a   1.000
_cell.length_b   1.000
_cell.length_c   1.000
_cell.angle_alpha   90.00
_cell.angle_beta   90.00
_cell.angle_gamma   90.00
#
_symmetry.space_group_name_H-M   'P 1'
#
loop_
_entity.id
_entity.type
_entity.pdbx_description
1 polymer ?
#
loop_
_entity_poly.entity_id
_entity_poly.type
_entity_poly.pdbx_seq_one_letter_code
_entity_poly.pdbx_strand_id
1 'polypeptide(L)'
;MFKKKSFLSYIIYAVGEITLIVIGILLALYLQNNNDEKKNEKTVTAIINMLKNEISTNKKNIDRVKDYHIMVRDTINVIETPVKEEDVQKTIGFWRGMQTPRLQNAAFQTSIQSGVGKEFNPELLKALNALYTYQESYNNFTSQTSQIFFNADFSDIRQFNRIMASIGLFMNDLYYFESELNEMFEYNLKKIDSLYH
;
A
#
# COMPACT_ATOMS: atom_id res chain seq x y z
N MET A 1 46.51 2.32 69.70
CA MET A 1 45.25 1.60 69.98
C MET A 1 44.50 1.41 68.66
N PHE A 2 44.69 0.28 67.98
CA PHE A 2 44.09 0.02 66.66
C PHE A 2 42.60 -0.27 66.83
N LYS A 3 41.74 0.71 66.52
CA LYS A 3 40.28 0.49 66.40
C LYS A 3 40.05 -0.51 65.26
N LYS A 4 39.63 -1.74 65.61
CA LYS A 4 39.19 -2.77 64.68
C LYS A 4 37.98 -2.24 63.91
N LYS A 5 38.15 -1.77 62.66
CA LYS A 5 37.01 -1.44 61.80
C LYS A 5 36.15 -2.69 61.69
N SER A 6 34.88 -2.58 62.07
CA SER A 6 33.98 -3.73 62.11
C SER A 6 33.81 -4.28 60.70
N PHE A 7 33.83 -5.61 60.57
CA PHE A 7 33.53 -6.33 59.33
C PHE A 7 32.22 -5.81 58.67
N LEU A 8 31.26 -5.39 59.50
CA LEU A 8 30.01 -4.76 59.10
C LEU A 8 30.21 -3.47 58.28
N SER A 9 31.21 -2.66 58.62
CA SER A 9 31.53 -1.43 57.88
C SER A 9 31.96 -1.73 56.44
N TYR A 10 32.81 -2.75 56.26
CA TYR A 10 33.26 -3.16 54.92
C TYR A 10 32.10 -3.70 54.06
N ILE A 11 31.18 -4.45 54.67
CA ILE A 11 29.97 -4.93 53.98
C ILE A 11 29.07 -3.78 53.55
N ILE A 12 28.83 -2.78 54.41
CA ILE A 12 27.99 -1.62 54.09
C ILE A 12 28.61 -0.82 52.93
N TYR A 13 29.93 -0.63 52.93
CA TYR A 13 30.61 0.05 51.82
C TYR A 13 30.49 -0.73 50.52
N ALA A 14 30.72 -2.04 50.53
CA ALA A 14 30.61 -2.89 49.34
C ALA A 14 29.17 -2.95 48.79
N VAL A 15 28.16 -3.04 49.66
CA VAL A 15 26.74 -2.99 49.26
C VAL A 15 26.37 -1.63 48.70
N GLY A 16 26.87 -0.55 49.29
CA GLY A 16 26.67 0.81 48.77
C GLY A 16 27.26 0.97 47.36
N GLU A 17 28.47 0.47 47.13
CA GLU A 17 29.14 0.53 45.83
C GLU A 17 28.41 -0.30 44.76
N ILE A 18 27.99 -1.52 45.08
CA ILE A 18 27.17 -2.36 44.19
C ILE A 18 25.84 -1.66 43.86
N THR A 19 25.18 -1.08 44.86
CA THR A 19 23.90 -0.37 44.68
C THR A 19 24.08 0.84 43.75
N LEU A 20 25.17 1.59 43.92
CA LEU A 20 25.50 2.74 43.07
C LEU A 20 25.77 2.34 41.63
N ILE A 21 26.50 1.24 41.41
CA ILE A 21 26.77 0.69 40.08
C ILE A 21 25.47 0.25 39.40
N VAL A 22 24.60 -0.48 40.12
CA VAL A 22 23.31 -0.93 39.57
C VAL A 22 22.41 0.26 39.21
N ILE A 23 22.31 1.27 40.06
CA ILE A 23 21.56 2.50 39.75
C ILE A 23 22.14 3.20 38.51
N GLY A 24 23.48 3.27 38.39
CA GLY A 24 24.14 3.84 37.22
C GLY A 24 23.79 3.12 35.92
N ILE A 25 23.83 1.78 35.93
CA ILE A 25 23.47 0.95 34.77
C ILE A 25 21.99 1.13 34.42
N LEU A 26 21.10 1.13 35.41
CA LEU A 26 19.66 1.31 35.19
C LEU A 26 19.34 2.70 34.61
N LEU A 27 20.00 3.76 35.08
CA LEU A 27 19.84 5.10 34.53
C LEU A 27 20.35 5.20 33.09
N ALA A 28 21.49 4.58 32.78
CA ALA A 28 22.03 4.54 31.43
C ALA A 28 21.07 3.82 30.47
N LEU A 29 20.55 2.65 30.87
CA LEU A 29 19.54 1.91 30.12
C LEU A 29 18.24 2.70 29.95
N TYR A 30 17.77 3.38 31.00
CA TYR A 30 16.56 4.20 30.95
C TYR A 30 16.69 5.36 29.96
N LEU A 31 17.80 6.12 30.02
CA LEU A 31 18.06 7.23 29.11
C LEU A 31 18.22 6.74 27.66
N GLN A 32 18.87 5.60 27.46
CA GLN A 32 19.00 4.98 26.14
C GLN A 32 17.63 4.59 25.57
N ASN A 33 16.82 3.85 26.32
CA ASN A 33 15.49 3.41 25.89
C ASN A 33 14.58 4.59 25.53
N ASN A 34 14.56 5.66 26.34
CA ASN A 34 13.74 6.85 26.06
C ASN A 34 14.19 7.61 24.79
N ASN A 35 15.49 7.64 24.51
CA ASN A 35 15.99 8.23 23.25
C ASN A 35 15.63 7.36 22.04
N ASP A 36 15.71 6.03 22.18
CA ASP A 36 15.35 5.08 21.13
C ASP A 36 13.83 5.10 20.84
N GLU A 37 12.99 5.18 21.87
CA GLU A 37 11.53 5.36 21.72
C GLU A 37 11.17 6.61 20.92
N LYS A 38 11.74 7.78 21.28
CA LYS A 38 11.50 9.04 20.55
C LYS A 38 11.95 8.98 19.10
N LYS A 39 13.05 8.28 18.82
CA LYS A 39 13.54 8.09 17.45
C LYS A 39 12.62 7.16 16.65
N ASN A 40 12.11 6.12 17.30
CA ASN A 40 11.14 5.21 16.71
C ASN A 40 9.82 5.92 16.39
N GLU A 41 9.26 6.70 17.32
CA GLU A 41 8.03 7.49 17.10
C GLU A 41 8.14 8.43 15.90
N LYS A 42 9.26 9.16 15.77
CA LYS A 42 9.52 10.03 14.62
C LYS A 42 9.56 9.25 13.31
N THR A 43 10.17 8.07 13.33
CA THR A 43 10.30 7.20 12.15
C THR A 43 8.95 6.63 11.75
N VAL A 44 8.15 6.14 12.71
CA VAL A 44 6.77 5.68 12.49
C VAL A 44 5.92 6.79 11.89
N THR A 45 5.94 7.99 12.48
CA THR A 45 5.18 9.14 11.99
C THR A 45 5.56 9.52 10.55
N ALA A 46 6.86 9.52 10.23
CA ALA A 46 7.33 9.79 8.87
C ALA A 46 6.81 8.75 7.86
N ILE A 47 6.88 7.46 8.19
CA ILE A 47 6.39 6.39 7.32
C ILE A 47 4.86 6.43 7.18
N ILE A 48 4.11 6.72 8.26
CA ILE A 48 2.65 6.87 8.20
C ILE A 48 2.25 8.00 7.25
N ASN A 49 2.96 9.13 7.29
CA ASN A 49 2.74 10.23 6.34
C ASN A 49 3.06 9.83 4.89
N MET A 50 4.12 9.05 4.67
CA MET A 50 4.43 8.50 3.34
C MET A 50 3.33 7.57 2.84
N LEU A 51 2.82 6.67 3.70
CA LEU A 51 1.71 5.77 3.39
C LEU A 51 0.44 6.55 3.04
N LYS A 52 0.08 7.56 3.85
CA LYS A 52 -1.09 8.41 3.60
C LYS A 52 -1.00 9.09 2.23
N ASN A 53 0.17 9.63 1.88
CA ASN A 53 0.40 10.26 0.58
C ASN A 53 0.35 9.25 -0.58
N GLU A 54 0.93 8.07 -0.41
CA GLU A 54 0.90 7.00 -1.41
C GLU A 54 -0.53 6.52 -1.68
N ILE A 55 -1.30 6.24 -0.62
CA ILE A 55 -2.70 5.83 -0.69
C ILE A 55 -3.55 6.91 -1.38
N SER A 56 -3.38 8.18 -0.98
CA SER A 56 -4.10 9.31 -1.60
C SER A 56 -3.76 9.47 -3.09
N THR A 57 -2.49 9.25 -3.45
CA THR A 57 -2.03 9.30 -4.85
C THR A 57 -2.62 8.17 -5.68
N ASN A 58 -2.61 6.95 -5.15
CA ASN A 58 -3.19 5.79 -5.81
C ASN A 58 -4.69 5.94 -6.01
N LYS A 59 -5.41 6.42 -4.99
CA LYS A 59 -6.83 6.75 -5.09
C LYS A 59 -7.10 7.72 -6.23
N LYS A 60 -6.36 8.84 -6.28
CA LYS A 60 -6.49 9.83 -7.34
C LYS A 60 -6.20 9.26 -8.73
N ASN A 61 -5.29 8.29 -8.84
CA ASN A 61 -5.00 7.64 -10.12
C ASN A 61 -6.15 6.77 -10.60
N ILE A 62 -6.81 6.03 -9.72
CA ILE A 62 -8.01 5.24 -10.05
C ILE A 62 -9.18 6.17 -10.42
N ASP A 63 -9.42 7.21 -9.64
CA ASP A 63 -10.51 8.16 -9.90
C ASP A 63 -10.39 8.84 -11.27
N ARG A 64 -9.17 9.05 -11.79
CA ARG A 64 -8.93 9.66 -13.11
C ARG A 64 -9.36 8.79 -14.29
N VAL A 65 -9.41 7.47 -14.12
CA VAL A 65 -9.62 6.51 -15.22
C VAL A 65 -10.97 5.80 -15.14
N LYS A 66 -11.60 5.82 -13.96
CA LYS A 66 -12.87 5.16 -13.67
C LYS A 66 -13.97 5.49 -14.69
N ASP A 67 -14.17 6.78 -15.00
CA ASP A 67 -15.22 7.20 -15.93
C ASP A 67 -14.96 6.71 -17.36
N TYR A 68 -13.69 6.65 -17.76
CA TYR A 68 -13.30 6.09 -19.04
C TYR A 68 -13.58 4.57 -19.10
N HIS A 69 -13.21 3.81 -18.07
CA HIS A 69 -13.49 2.37 -18.01
C HIS A 69 -15.00 2.07 -18.02
N ILE A 70 -15.79 2.86 -17.29
CA ILE A 70 -17.27 2.75 -17.31
C ILE A 70 -17.81 3.04 -18.71
N MET A 71 -17.38 4.13 -19.35
CA MET A 71 -17.81 4.49 -20.70
C MET A 71 -17.51 3.39 -21.70
N VAL A 72 -16.31 2.80 -21.63
CA VAL A 72 -15.91 1.69 -22.49
C VAL A 72 -16.77 0.46 -22.25
N ARG A 73 -16.97 0.05 -20.99
CA ARG A 73 -17.83 -1.08 -20.61
C ARG A 73 -19.22 -0.92 -21.21
N ASP A 74 -19.81 0.26 -21.03
CA ASP A 74 -21.18 0.55 -21.45
C ASP A 74 -21.28 0.61 -22.98
N THR A 75 -20.24 1.14 -23.65
CA THR A 75 -20.18 1.20 -25.12
C THR A 75 -20.12 -0.20 -25.74
N ILE A 76 -19.34 -1.12 -25.16
CA ILE A 76 -19.21 -2.50 -25.68
C ILE A 76 -20.52 -3.27 -25.59
N ASN A 77 -21.36 -2.98 -24.61
CA ASN A 77 -22.66 -3.64 -24.47
C ASN A 77 -23.64 -3.28 -25.60
N VAL A 78 -23.41 -2.17 -26.30
CA VAL A 78 -24.30 -1.66 -27.35
C VAL A 78 -23.63 -1.56 -28.73
N ILE A 79 -22.36 -1.97 -28.84
CA ILE A 79 -21.60 -1.85 -30.09
C ILE A 79 -22.10 -2.84 -31.14
N GLU A 80 -22.30 -2.35 -32.35
CA GLU A 80 -22.66 -3.20 -33.49
C GLU A 80 -21.40 -3.76 -34.15
N THR A 81 -21.46 -5.03 -34.55
CA THR A 81 -20.40 -5.66 -35.33
C THR A 81 -20.27 -4.97 -36.69
N PRO A 82 -19.09 -4.47 -37.09
CA PRO A 82 -18.89 -3.90 -38.41
C PRO A 82 -19.14 -4.98 -39.48
N VAL A 83 -19.75 -4.58 -40.60
CA VAL A 83 -20.03 -5.48 -41.73
C VAL A 83 -18.85 -5.53 -42.70
N LYS A 84 -18.10 -4.43 -42.80
CA LYS A 84 -16.93 -4.32 -43.67
C LYS A 84 -15.67 -4.02 -42.88
N GLU A 85 -14.53 -4.49 -43.40
CA GLU A 85 -13.22 -4.31 -42.79
C GLU A 85 -12.83 -2.81 -42.69
N GLU A 86 -13.24 -1.99 -43.66
CA GLU A 86 -13.04 -0.53 -43.68
C GLU A 86 -13.74 0.19 -42.50
N ASP A 87 -14.80 -0.40 -41.94
CA ASP A 87 -15.56 0.20 -40.84
C ASP A 87 -14.99 -0.15 -39.46
N VAL A 88 -14.13 -1.17 -39.35
CA VAL A 88 -13.59 -1.67 -38.07
C VAL A 88 -12.95 -0.55 -37.26
N GLN A 89 -12.06 0.24 -37.88
CA GLN A 89 -11.34 1.33 -37.23
C GLN A 89 -12.28 2.43 -36.71
N LYS A 90 -13.33 2.74 -37.47
CA LYS A 90 -14.34 3.72 -37.08
C LYS A 90 -15.13 3.21 -35.88
N THR A 91 -15.52 1.94 -35.90
CA THR A 91 -16.29 1.29 -34.83
C THR A 91 -15.50 1.23 -33.52
N ILE A 92 -14.20 0.94 -33.56
CA ILE A 92 -13.35 0.90 -32.34
C ILE A 92 -12.80 2.27 -31.90
N GLY A 93 -13.14 3.37 -32.59
CA GLY A 93 -12.56 4.69 -32.33
C GLY A 93 -12.82 5.26 -30.93
N PHE A 94 -13.77 4.70 -30.18
CA PHE A 94 -14.00 5.03 -28.76
C PHE A 94 -12.89 4.49 -27.84
N TRP A 95 -12.25 3.39 -28.23
CA TRP A 95 -11.23 2.70 -27.46
C TRP A 95 -9.88 3.42 -27.56
N ARG A 96 -9.40 3.95 -26.44
CA ARG A 96 -8.13 4.68 -26.30
C ARG A 96 -7.11 3.89 -25.48
N GLY A 97 -7.16 2.56 -25.58
CA GLY A 97 -6.33 1.64 -24.80
C GLY A 97 -6.87 1.34 -23.41
N MET A 98 -6.12 0.53 -22.66
CA MET A 98 -6.56 0.05 -21.33
C MET A 98 -6.64 1.15 -20.27
N GLN A 99 -5.81 2.19 -20.33
CA GLN A 99 -5.75 3.27 -19.34
C GLN A 99 -5.65 2.83 -17.87
N THR A 100 -4.95 1.73 -17.59
CA THR A 100 -4.79 1.20 -16.23
C THR A 100 -3.58 1.83 -15.52
N PRO A 101 -3.75 2.67 -14.49
CA PRO A 101 -2.63 3.24 -13.74
C PRO A 101 -1.91 2.17 -12.94
N ARG A 102 -0.57 2.22 -12.93
CA ARG A 102 0.22 1.40 -12.01
C ARG A 102 0.19 1.99 -10.61
N LEU A 103 -0.35 1.25 -9.65
CA LEU A 103 -0.48 1.72 -8.27
C LEU A 103 0.83 1.50 -7.49
N GLN A 104 1.21 2.51 -6.71
CA GLN A 104 2.47 2.58 -5.97
C GLN A 104 2.40 1.80 -4.65
N ASN A 105 3.48 1.17 -4.24
CA ASN A 105 3.58 0.46 -2.96
C ASN A 105 4.95 0.63 -2.29
N ALA A 106 5.71 1.65 -2.70
CA ALA A 106 7.06 1.89 -2.23
C ALA A 106 7.09 2.25 -0.73
N ALA A 107 6.15 3.08 -0.25
CA ALA A 107 6.06 3.44 1.16
C ALA A 107 5.74 2.21 2.01
N PHE A 108 4.80 1.38 1.56
CA PHE A 108 4.45 0.14 2.25
C PHE A 108 5.59 -0.86 2.25
N GLN A 109 6.22 -1.13 1.12
CA GLN A 109 7.39 -2.00 1.05
C GLN A 109 8.52 -1.51 1.95
N THR A 110 8.79 -0.20 1.96
CA THR A 110 9.78 0.40 2.86
C THR A 110 9.44 0.16 4.33
N SER A 111 8.17 0.28 4.71
CA SER A 111 7.73 0.03 6.09
C SER A 111 7.99 -1.42 6.54
N ILE A 112 7.78 -2.39 5.64
CA ILE A 112 8.02 -3.81 5.92
C ILE A 112 9.52 -4.11 5.95
N GLN A 113 10.28 -3.64 4.95
CA GLN A 113 11.71 -3.91 4.80
C GLN A 113 12.55 -3.27 5.92
N SER A 114 12.19 -2.06 6.35
CA SER A 114 12.86 -1.38 7.46
C SER A 114 12.47 -1.95 8.84
N GLY A 115 11.44 -2.81 8.91
CA GLY A 115 10.90 -3.34 10.16
C GLY A 115 9.98 -2.37 10.92
N VAL A 116 9.89 -1.11 10.50
CA VAL A 116 9.06 -0.07 11.14
C VAL A 116 7.58 -0.46 11.16
N GLY A 117 7.12 -1.21 10.17
CA GLY A 117 5.73 -1.68 10.09
C GLY A 117 5.28 -2.55 11.27
N LYS A 118 6.21 -3.12 12.05
CA LYS A 118 5.90 -3.88 13.28
C LYS A 118 5.41 -2.99 14.42
N GLU A 119 5.78 -1.72 14.39
CA GLU A 119 5.39 -0.72 15.40
C GLU A 119 4.04 -0.06 15.08
N PHE A 120 3.42 -0.44 13.95
CA PHE A 120 2.09 0.06 13.62
C PHE A 120 1.03 -0.54 14.52
N ASN A 121 -0.05 0.21 14.71
CA ASN A 121 -1.25 -0.30 15.32
C ASN A 121 -1.67 -1.59 14.58
N PRO A 122 -1.92 -2.72 15.28
CA PRO A 122 -2.18 -4.00 14.64
C PRO A 122 -3.37 -3.97 13.68
N GLU A 123 -4.40 -3.20 14.01
CA GLU A 123 -5.59 -3.04 13.18
C GLU A 123 -5.29 -2.22 11.91
N LEU A 124 -4.41 -1.23 11.99
CA LEU A 124 -3.92 -0.53 10.80
C LEU A 124 -3.05 -1.46 9.94
N LEU A 125 -2.10 -2.18 10.54
CA LEU A 125 -1.22 -3.09 9.81
C LEU A 125 -2.02 -4.15 9.05
N LYS A 126 -3.06 -4.72 9.67
CA LYS A 126 -3.97 -5.66 9.02
C LYS A 126 -4.68 -5.03 7.82
N ALA A 127 -5.18 -3.80 7.96
CA ALA A 127 -5.87 -3.06 6.90
C ALA A 127 -4.95 -2.71 5.73
N LEU A 128 -3.72 -2.28 6.02
CA LEU A 128 -2.71 -1.99 5.01
C LEU A 128 -2.31 -3.25 4.25
N ASN A 129 -2.06 -4.37 4.94
CA ASN A 129 -1.77 -5.65 4.27
C ASN A 129 -2.89 -6.03 3.31
N ALA A 130 -4.15 -5.98 3.75
CA ALA A 130 -5.29 -6.28 2.89
C ALA A 130 -5.33 -5.37 1.65
N LEU A 131 -5.15 -4.06 1.84
CA LEU A 131 -5.14 -3.08 0.75
C LEU A 131 -4.04 -3.38 -0.27
N TYR A 132 -2.79 -3.54 0.19
CA TYR A 132 -1.66 -3.72 -0.72
C TYR A 132 -1.65 -5.11 -1.39
N THR A 133 -2.19 -6.14 -0.75
CA THR A 133 -2.42 -7.44 -1.40
C THR A 133 -3.48 -7.35 -2.51
N TYR A 134 -4.59 -6.65 -2.27
CA TYR A 134 -5.62 -6.45 -3.29
C TYR A 134 -5.10 -5.58 -4.45
N GLN A 135 -4.34 -4.52 -4.13
CA GLN A 135 -3.65 -3.68 -5.10
C GLN A 135 -2.67 -4.47 -5.97
N GLU A 136 -1.95 -5.43 -5.40
CA GLU A 136 -1.06 -6.30 -6.17
C GLU A 136 -1.83 -7.15 -7.17
N SER A 137 -2.99 -7.67 -6.77
CA SER A 137 -3.88 -8.42 -7.67
C SER A 137 -4.39 -7.55 -8.82
N TYR A 138 -4.78 -6.30 -8.54
CA TYR A 138 -5.14 -5.33 -9.59
C TYR A 138 -3.97 -5.05 -10.56
N ASN A 139 -2.78 -4.75 -10.03
CA ASN A 139 -1.59 -4.47 -10.85
C ASN A 139 -1.22 -5.67 -11.73
N ASN A 140 -1.33 -6.89 -11.20
CA ASN A 140 -1.05 -8.12 -11.95
C ASN A 140 -2.09 -8.35 -13.05
N PHE A 141 -3.38 -8.20 -12.73
CA PHE A 141 -4.48 -8.33 -13.68
C PHE A 141 -4.35 -7.34 -14.85
N THR A 142 -4.08 -6.07 -14.54
CA THR A 142 -3.94 -5.01 -15.55
C THR A 142 -2.70 -5.19 -16.42
N SER A 143 -1.59 -5.65 -15.86
CA SER A 143 -0.38 -6.00 -16.59
C SER A 143 -0.62 -7.16 -17.58
N GLN A 144 -1.24 -8.25 -17.12
CA GLN A 144 -1.56 -9.41 -17.97
C GLN A 144 -2.53 -9.03 -19.09
N THR A 145 -3.58 -8.27 -18.77
CA THR A 145 -4.58 -7.83 -19.74
C THR A 145 -3.97 -6.91 -20.80
N SER A 146 -3.09 -5.99 -20.40
CA SER A 146 -2.38 -5.12 -21.33
C SER A 146 -1.51 -5.90 -22.32
N GLN A 147 -0.87 -6.99 -21.87
CA GLN A 147 -0.08 -7.86 -22.76
C GLN A 147 -0.95 -8.61 -23.76
N ILE A 148 -2.14 -9.08 -23.35
CA ILE A 148 -3.09 -9.75 -24.24
C ILE A 148 -3.50 -8.80 -25.37
N PHE A 149 -3.89 -7.57 -25.03
CA PHE A 149 -4.35 -6.60 -26.03
C PHE A 149 -3.25 -6.00 -26.87
N PHE A 150 -2.03 -5.86 -26.34
CA PHE A 150 -0.89 -5.43 -27.16
C PHE A 150 -0.65 -6.37 -28.36
N ASN A 151 -0.94 -7.68 -28.19
CA ASN A 151 -0.77 -8.70 -29.22
C ASN A 151 -2.03 -8.94 -30.07
N ALA A 152 -3.14 -8.24 -29.80
CA ALA A 152 -4.38 -8.42 -30.53
C ALA A 152 -4.36 -7.64 -31.85
N ASP A 153 -4.84 -8.26 -32.92
CA ASP A 153 -5.06 -7.59 -34.20
C ASP A 153 -6.44 -6.94 -34.23
N PHE A 154 -6.48 -5.63 -33.96
CA PHE A 154 -7.70 -4.83 -33.96
C PHE A 154 -8.21 -4.46 -35.36
N SER A 155 -7.49 -4.84 -36.42
CA SER A 155 -7.92 -4.57 -37.80
C SER A 155 -8.70 -5.73 -38.43
N ASP A 156 -8.53 -6.95 -37.92
CA ASP A 156 -9.20 -8.14 -38.45
C ASP A 156 -10.65 -8.26 -37.98
N ILE A 157 -11.59 -8.01 -38.91
CA ILE A 157 -13.04 -8.13 -38.68
C ILE A 157 -13.46 -9.51 -38.15
N ARG A 158 -12.75 -10.58 -38.50
CA ARG A 158 -13.08 -11.95 -38.05
C ARG A 158 -12.83 -12.14 -36.55
N GLN A 159 -11.97 -11.31 -35.96
CA GLN A 159 -11.63 -11.35 -34.54
C GLN A 159 -12.42 -10.32 -33.71
N PHE A 160 -13.09 -9.38 -34.36
CA PHE A 160 -13.77 -8.25 -33.73
C PHE A 160 -14.65 -8.65 -32.54
N ASN A 161 -15.60 -9.57 -32.73
CA ASN A 161 -16.54 -9.97 -31.68
C ASN A 161 -15.84 -10.60 -30.47
N ARG A 162 -14.80 -11.42 -30.73
CA ARG A 162 -14.00 -12.05 -29.66
C ARG A 162 -13.22 -10.99 -28.86
N ILE A 163 -12.59 -10.04 -29.56
CA ILE A 163 -11.84 -8.95 -28.93
C ILE A 163 -12.80 -8.08 -28.11
N MET A 164 -13.92 -7.62 -28.68
CA MET A 164 -14.90 -6.79 -27.95
C MET A 164 -15.48 -7.51 -26.73
N ALA A 165 -15.83 -8.79 -26.84
CA ALA A 165 -16.28 -9.58 -25.70
C ALA A 165 -15.21 -9.68 -24.60
N SER A 166 -13.95 -9.87 -24.99
CA SER A 166 -12.83 -9.94 -24.04
C SER A 166 -12.65 -8.61 -23.32
N ILE A 167 -12.68 -7.49 -24.05
CA ILE A 167 -12.62 -6.15 -23.47
C ILE A 167 -13.79 -5.93 -22.50
N GLY A 168 -15.01 -6.30 -22.87
CA GLY A 168 -16.19 -6.17 -22.03
C GLY A 168 -16.04 -6.89 -20.69
N LEU A 169 -15.55 -8.14 -20.71
CA LEU A 169 -15.26 -8.91 -19.50
C LEU A 169 -14.23 -8.20 -18.61
N PHE A 170 -13.10 -7.78 -19.19
CA PHE A 170 -12.06 -7.11 -18.40
C PHE A 170 -12.50 -5.75 -17.85
N MET A 171 -13.32 -5.00 -18.58
CA MET A 171 -13.85 -3.72 -18.11
C MET A 171 -14.86 -3.91 -16.98
N ASN A 172 -15.61 -5.01 -16.98
CA ASN A 172 -16.44 -5.40 -15.85
C ASN A 172 -15.59 -5.76 -14.63
N ASP A 173 -14.53 -6.55 -14.80
CA ASP A 173 -13.61 -6.89 -13.70
C ASP A 173 -12.90 -5.64 -13.15
N LEU A 174 -12.42 -4.75 -14.03
CA LEU A 174 -11.84 -3.45 -13.65
C LEU A 174 -12.80 -2.64 -12.80
N TYR A 175 -14.07 -2.56 -13.19
CA TYR A 175 -15.07 -1.82 -12.42
C TYR A 175 -15.16 -2.31 -10.96
N TYR A 176 -15.15 -3.64 -10.73
CA TYR A 176 -15.18 -4.18 -9.37
C TYR A 176 -13.86 -3.94 -8.63
N PHE A 177 -12.71 -4.18 -9.27
CA PHE A 177 -11.41 -3.88 -8.67
C PHE A 177 -11.28 -2.42 -8.24
N GLU A 178 -11.63 -1.49 -9.12
CA GLU A 178 -11.47 -0.05 -8.90
C GLU A 178 -12.47 0.49 -7.88
N SER A 179 -13.65 -0.12 -7.78
CA SER A 179 -14.64 0.21 -6.75
C SER A 179 -14.16 -0.24 -5.38
N GLU A 180 -13.74 -1.51 -5.24
CA GLU A 180 -13.22 -2.05 -3.99
C GLU A 180 -11.95 -1.32 -3.54
N LEU A 181 -10.99 -1.08 -4.45
CA LEU A 181 -9.78 -0.32 -4.14
C LEU A 181 -10.11 1.07 -3.60
N ASN A 182 -11.08 1.76 -4.20
CA ASN A 182 -11.50 3.08 -3.73
C ASN A 182 -12.05 3.03 -2.30
N GLU A 183 -12.87 2.04 -1.98
CA GLU A 183 -13.38 1.83 -0.62
C GLU A 183 -12.25 1.52 0.37
N MET A 184 -11.31 0.65 -0.01
CA MET A 184 -10.15 0.31 0.82
C MET A 184 -9.22 1.51 1.04
N PHE A 185 -9.01 2.36 0.03
CA PHE A 185 -8.22 3.58 0.17
C PHE A 185 -8.87 4.53 1.17
N GLU A 186 -10.16 4.82 1.02
CA GLU A 186 -10.92 5.68 1.95
C GLU A 186 -10.89 5.13 3.38
N TYR A 187 -11.09 3.82 3.53
CA TYR A 187 -11.02 3.15 4.82
C TYR A 187 -9.64 3.32 5.48
N ASN A 188 -8.56 3.07 4.74
CA ASN A 188 -7.21 3.16 5.29
C ASN A 188 -6.80 4.62 5.59
N LEU A 189 -7.19 5.59 4.77
CA LEU A 189 -6.94 7.02 5.04
C LEU A 189 -7.63 7.45 6.34
N LYS A 190 -8.92 7.12 6.50
CA LYS A 190 -9.67 7.41 7.73
C LYS A 190 -9.07 6.70 8.95
N LYS A 191 -8.61 5.46 8.78
CA LYS A 191 -8.00 4.69 9.86
C LYS A 191 -6.66 5.28 10.29
N ILE A 192 -5.81 5.68 9.35
CA ILE A 192 -4.57 6.42 9.62
C ILE A 192 -4.90 7.68 10.42
N ASP A 193 -5.84 8.49 9.94
CA ASP A 193 -6.20 9.74 10.60
C ASP A 193 -6.71 9.51 12.03
N SER A 194 -7.52 8.48 12.25
CA SER A 194 -8.04 8.17 13.59
C SER A 194 -6.99 7.69 14.60
N LEU A 195 -5.86 7.16 14.12
CA LEU A 195 -4.85 6.50 14.97
C LEU A 195 -3.56 7.34 15.13
N TYR A 196 -3.28 8.25 14.20
CA TYR A 196 -1.97 8.93 14.08
C TYR A 196 -2.11 10.45 13.84
N HIS A 197 -2.91 11.13 14.67
CA HIS A 197 -3.06 12.59 14.66
C HIS A 197 -1.77 13.35 15.00
#